data_AF-A0A7V9UAY0-F1
#
_entry.id   AF-A0A7V9UAY0-F1
#
_cell.length_a   1.000
_cell.length_b   1.000
_cell.length_c   1.000
_cell.angle_alpha   90.00
_cell.angle_beta   90.00
_cell.angle_gamma   90.00
#
_symmetry.space_group_name_H-M   'P 1'
#
loop_
_entity.id
_entity.type
_entity.pdbx_description
1 polymer ?
#
loop_
_entity_poly.entity_id
_entity_poly.type
_entity_poly.pdbx_seq_one_letter_code
_entity_poly.pdbx_strand_id
1 'polypeptide(L)'
;MRPDPRTIALFSTLVLVTSSCSVLRSSDSAVDSESRATPQAENPAIDFQDVTDEVGAGTFPQRTWGSAWVDHDSNGTPDLFVNRHWADPQFLMNGGASYEKVDIPALVGQKFDRHGCAWGEANGDGLPDLYCLQGADKGLGSGPNALLLQDVGGGFSDIAPEAGIEDPLGRGRSLNWIDYDTDGDLDIFIANHERPEASNRLFRNDGGGSFSSVDVGLEDSLASISSSWADWDRDGDADLL
;
A
#
# COMPACT_ATOMS: atom_id res chain seq x y z
N MET A 1 2.70 -41.70 2.37
CA MET A 1 1.78 -40.60 2.75
C MET A 1 2.31 -39.33 2.11
N ARG A 2 1.50 -38.62 1.33
CA ARG A 2 1.85 -37.25 0.93
C ARG A 2 1.61 -36.34 2.14
N PRO A 3 2.45 -35.32 2.38
CA PRO A 3 2.16 -34.33 3.41
C PRO A 3 0.83 -33.63 3.07
N ASP A 4 0.04 -33.32 4.09
CA ASP A 4 -1.15 -32.49 3.93
C ASP A 4 -0.75 -31.15 3.30
N PRO A 5 -1.55 -30.61 2.35
CA PRO A 5 -1.25 -29.33 1.72
C PRO A 5 -1.17 -28.22 2.76
N ARG A 6 -0.28 -27.25 2.53
CA ARG A 6 -0.21 -26.05 3.37
C ARG A 6 -1.36 -25.12 2.99
N THR A 7 -2.22 -24.81 3.94
CA THR A 7 -3.28 -23.80 3.76
C THR A 7 -2.67 -22.41 3.78
N ILE A 8 -2.95 -21.61 2.75
CA ILE A 8 -2.63 -20.18 2.73
C ILE A 8 -3.96 -19.44 2.83
N ALA A 9 -4.13 -18.67 3.91
CA ALA A 9 -5.30 -17.81 4.08
C ALA A 9 -5.25 -16.65 3.09
N LEU A 10 -6.34 -16.45 2.34
CA LEU A 10 -6.54 -15.26 1.54
C LEU A 10 -7.48 -14.32 2.28
N PHE A 11 -7.06 -13.07 2.42
CA PHE A 11 -7.90 -11.97 2.87
C PHE A 11 -8.35 -11.20 1.63
N SER A 12 -9.54 -11.50 1.13
CA SER A 12 -10.06 -10.87 -0.08
C SER A 12 -10.51 -9.45 0.22
N THR A 13 -9.69 -8.46 -0.11
CA THR A 13 -10.16 -7.11 -0.42
C THR A 13 -10.28 -7.02 -1.94
N LEU A 14 -11.47 -7.33 -2.45
CA LEU A 14 -11.71 -7.53 -3.88
C LEU A 14 -11.22 -6.35 -4.75
N VAL A 15 -10.09 -6.53 -5.43
CA VAL A 15 -9.69 -5.79 -6.64
C VAL A 15 -9.75 -6.78 -7.80
N LEU A 16 -10.85 -6.75 -8.55
CA LEU A 16 -10.99 -7.48 -9.81
C LEU A 16 -10.13 -6.80 -10.89
N VAL A 17 -8.93 -7.33 -11.16
CA VAL A 17 -8.22 -7.05 -12.42
C VAL A 17 -8.70 -8.07 -13.46
N THR A 18 -9.66 -7.68 -14.30
CA THR A 18 -10.00 -8.46 -15.48
C THR A 18 -9.07 -8.05 -16.62
N SER A 19 -8.09 -8.88 -16.96
CA SER A 19 -7.30 -8.68 -18.18
C SER A 19 -8.06 -9.28 -19.37
N SER A 20 -8.90 -8.47 -20.02
CA SER A 20 -9.38 -8.77 -21.37
C SER A 20 -8.39 -8.18 -22.37
N CYS A 21 -7.46 -8.98 -22.87
CA CYS A 21 -6.61 -8.59 -24.00
C CYS A 21 -7.12 -9.26 -25.27
N SER A 22 -7.83 -8.50 -26.10
CA SER A 22 -8.27 -8.88 -27.43
C SER A 22 -7.30 -8.30 -28.46
N VAL A 23 -6.75 -9.14 -29.34
CA VAL A 23 -6.18 -8.68 -30.61
C VAL A 23 -6.75 -9.51 -31.77
N LEU A 24 -7.53 -8.78 -32.56
CA LEU A 24 -7.99 -8.93 -33.94
C LEU A 24 -7.45 -10.11 -34.77
N ARG A 25 -8.37 -10.79 -35.49
CA ARG A 25 -8.19 -11.13 -36.91
C ARG A 25 -9.53 -11.20 -37.64
N SER A 26 -9.51 -10.71 -38.87
CA SER A 26 -10.65 -10.46 -39.76
C SER A 26 -11.27 -11.71 -40.40
N SER A 27 -12.56 -11.53 -40.71
CA SER A 27 -13.47 -12.18 -41.68
C SER A 27 -13.99 -13.61 -41.40
N ASP A 28 -15.28 -13.64 -41.05
CA ASP A 28 -16.39 -14.58 -41.40
C ASP A 28 -16.19 -16.09 -41.22
N SER A 29 -17.09 -16.88 -40.63
CA SER A 29 -18.47 -16.67 -40.15
C SER A 29 -18.89 -17.86 -39.26
N ALA A 30 -19.74 -17.58 -38.27
CA ALA A 30 -20.56 -18.50 -37.45
C ALA A 30 -19.85 -19.63 -36.65
N VAL A 31 -19.72 -19.45 -35.32
CA VAL A 31 -19.39 -20.51 -34.37
C VAL A 31 -20.31 -20.41 -33.14
N ASP A 32 -21.11 -21.46 -32.95
CA ASP A 32 -21.83 -21.75 -31.69
C ASP A 32 -20.83 -22.04 -30.57
N SER A 33 -21.04 -21.41 -29.42
CA SER A 33 -20.15 -21.45 -28.26
C SER A 33 -20.48 -22.61 -27.31
N GLU A 34 -19.66 -23.67 -27.34
CA GLU A 34 -19.39 -24.49 -26.16
C GLU A 34 -17.89 -24.38 -25.82
N SER A 35 -17.54 -23.54 -24.85
CA SER A 35 -16.17 -23.45 -24.35
C SER A 35 -15.88 -24.64 -23.44
N ARG A 36 -15.20 -25.64 -23.98
CA ARG A 36 -14.61 -26.71 -23.19
C ARG A 36 -13.36 -26.16 -22.50
N ALA A 37 -13.50 -25.78 -21.24
CA ALA A 37 -12.38 -25.37 -20.39
C ALA A 37 -11.35 -26.52 -20.30
N THR A 38 -10.10 -26.24 -20.68
CA THR A 38 -8.96 -27.09 -20.32
C THR A 38 -8.75 -27.04 -18.80
N PRO A 39 -8.53 -28.17 -18.11
CA PRO A 39 -8.29 -28.16 -16.67
C PRO A 39 -7.01 -27.39 -16.35
N GLN A 40 -7.15 -26.38 -15.49
CA GLN A 40 -6.04 -25.68 -14.85
C GLN A 40 -5.25 -26.72 -14.04
N ALA A 41 -3.93 -26.71 -14.14
CA ALA A 41 -3.11 -27.58 -13.31
C ALA A 41 -3.23 -27.11 -11.84
N GLU A 42 -4.13 -27.71 -11.07
CA GLU A 42 -4.18 -27.54 -9.62
C GLU A 42 -2.84 -28.04 -9.06
N ASN A 43 -2.13 -27.20 -8.31
CA ASN A 43 -0.99 -27.65 -7.52
C ASN A 43 -1.57 -28.22 -6.22
N PRO A 44 -1.69 -29.56 -6.05
CA PRO A 44 -2.43 -30.16 -4.95
C PRO A 44 -1.72 -30.01 -3.58
N ALA A 45 -0.58 -29.30 -3.52
CA ALA A 45 0.17 -29.05 -2.31
C ALA A 45 -0.19 -27.72 -1.61
N ILE A 46 -0.92 -26.83 -2.28
CA ILE A 46 -1.34 -25.54 -1.74
C ILE A 46 -2.83 -25.39 -2.00
N ASP A 47 -3.60 -25.27 -0.91
CA ASP A 47 -5.03 -25.01 -0.96
C ASP A 47 -5.30 -23.58 -0.46
N PHE A 48 -5.95 -22.79 -1.30
CA PHE A 48 -6.32 -21.42 -0.98
C PHE A 48 -7.75 -21.40 -0.46
N GLN A 49 -7.91 -20.98 0.79
CA GLN A 49 -9.22 -20.90 1.43
C GLN A 49 -9.53 -19.44 1.74
N ASP A 50 -10.71 -18.98 1.30
CA ASP A 50 -11.26 -17.70 1.72
C ASP A 50 -11.88 -17.88 3.10
N VAL A 51 -11.23 -17.28 4.10
CA VAL A 51 -11.65 -17.33 5.51
C VAL A 51 -12.11 -15.96 6.01
N THR A 52 -12.38 -15.02 5.11
CA THR A 52 -12.62 -13.60 5.42
C THR A 52 -13.72 -13.39 6.46
N ASP A 53 -14.84 -14.09 6.33
CA ASP A 53 -15.95 -14.01 7.28
C ASP A 53 -15.67 -14.84 8.56
N GLU A 54 -14.99 -15.98 8.43
CA GLU A 54 -14.68 -16.88 9.54
C GLU A 54 -13.78 -16.22 10.59
N VAL A 55 -12.80 -15.45 10.12
CA VAL A 55 -11.84 -14.72 10.97
C VAL A 55 -12.32 -13.32 11.36
N GLY A 56 -13.54 -12.92 10.98
CA GLY A 56 -14.11 -11.62 11.35
C GLY A 56 -13.55 -10.40 10.60
N ALA A 57 -12.71 -10.60 9.58
CA ALA A 57 -12.23 -9.50 8.72
C ALA A 57 -13.41 -8.85 7.97
N GLY A 58 -14.30 -9.68 7.43
CA GLY A 58 -15.50 -9.27 6.70
C GLY A 58 -15.19 -8.49 5.41
N THR A 59 -16.25 -8.06 4.72
CA THR A 59 -16.15 -7.38 3.42
C THR A 59 -16.41 -5.88 3.51
N PHE A 60 -15.70 -5.07 2.72
CA PHE A 60 -15.91 -3.63 2.62
C PHE A 60 -16.48 -3.26 1.25
N PRO A 61 -17.66 -2.62 1.15
CA PRO A 61 -18.31 -2.37 -0.14
C PRO A 61 -17.70 -1.20 -0.93
N GLN A 62 -16.85 -0.39 -0.31
CA GLN A 62 -16.12 0.71 -0.95
C GLN A 62 -14.79 0.21 -1.49
N ARG A 63 -14.34 0.85 -2.59
CA ARG A 63 -13.05 0.58 -3.20
C ARG A 63 -11.92 0.77 -2.18
N THR A 64 -10.92 -0.09 -2.27
CA THR A 64 -9.65 0.07 -1.59
C THR A 64 -8.54 -0.02 -2.63
N TRP A 65 -7.47 0.73 -2.44
CA TRP A 65 -6.30 0.75 -3.33
C TRP A 65 -5.05 0.20 -2.66
N GLY A 66 -5.07 0.06 -1.32
CA GLY A 66 -3.98 -0.52 -0.57
C GLY A 66 -4.44 -1.20 0.72
N SER A 67 -3.56 -2.05 1.21
CA SER A 67 -3.57 -2.58 2.56
C SER A 67 -2.14 -2.79 2.99
N ALA A 68 -1.89 -2.79 4.29
CA ALA A 68 -0.57 -2.96 4.85
C ALA A 68 -0.63 -3.73 6.16
N TRP A 69 0.31 -4.65 6.35
CA TRP A 69 0.48 -5.43 7.57
C TRP A 69 1.46 -4.74 8.52
N VAL A 70 1.20 -4.81 9.81
CA VAL A 70 2.06 -4.29 10.89
C VAL A 70 1.87 -5.10 12.15
N ASP A 71 2.84 -5.18 13.04
CA ASP A 71 2.60 -5.60 14.43
C ASP A 71 2.49 -4.34 15.27
N HIS A 72 1.27 -3.82 15.44
CA HIS A 72 1.06 -2.48 16.00
C HIS A 72 1.18 -2.45 17.52
N ASP A 73 0.77 -3.52 18.18
CA ASP A 73 0.83 -3.65 19.64
C ASP A 73 2.06 -4.43 20.14
N SER A 74 2.98 -4.78 19.24
CA SER A 74 4.23 -5.52 19.51
C SER A 74 3.99 -6.88 20.18
N ASN A 75 2.87 -7.53 19.86
CA ASN A 75 2.52 -8.83 20.42
C ASN A 75 3.10 -10.02 19.62
N GLY A 76 3.81 -9.74 18.51
CA GLY A 76 4.42 -10.72 17.63
C GLY A 76 3.49 -11.28 16.56
N THR A 77 2.28 -10.73 16.40
CA THR A 77 1.32 -11.13 15.37
C THR A 77 0.94 -9.95 14.47
N PRO A 78 0.78 -10.18 13.15
CA PRO A 78 0.51 -9.09 12.23
C PRO A 78 -0.97 -8.69 12.22
N ASP A 79 -1.22 -7.41 12.40
CA ASP A 79 -2.46 -6.65 12.23
C ASP A 79 -2.59 -6.11 10.80
N LEU A 80 -3.83 -5.90 10.35
CA LEU A 80 -4.11 -5.45 8.99
C LEU A 80 -4.72 -4.04 8.98
N PHE A 81 -4.07 -3.14 8.25
CA PHE A 81 -4.63 -1.84 7.89
C PHE A 81 -5.13 -1.82 6.45
N VAL A 82 -6.33 -1.28 6.25
CA VAL A 82 -6.95 -1.11 4.93
C VAL A 82 -7.34 0.35 4.76
N ASN A 83 -6.70 1.05 3.82
CA ASN A 83 -6.76 2.51 3.73
C ASN A 83 -8.12 3.06 3.27
N ARG A 84 -8.75 2.37 2.32
CA ARG A 84 -10.06 2.66 1.70
C ARG A 84 -10.18 4.03 1.03
N HIS A 85 -10.83 4.04 -0.13
CA HIS A 85 -10.98 5.22 -0.98
C HIS A 85 -12.34 5.90 -0.71
N TRP A 86 -12.32 7.15 -0.20
CA TRP A 86 -13.48 7.93 0.27
C TRP A 86 -14.30 7.26 1.38
N ALA A 87 -13.66 6.43 2.19
CA ALA A 87 -14.27 5.84 3.38
C ALA A 87 -13.28 5.85 4.53
N ASP A 88 -13.79 5.68 5.75
CA ASP A 88 -12.93 5.55 6.92
C ASP A 88 -12.06 4.28 6.75
N PRO A 89 -10.76 4.35 7.08
CA PRO A 89 -9.90 3.18 7.00
C PRO A 89 -10.39 2.12 7.97
N GLN A 90 -9.90 0.89 7.80
CA GLN A 90 -10.24 -0.21 8.68
C GLN A 90 -8.96 -0.78 9.24
N PHE A 91 -8.89 -0.86 10.56
CA PHE A 91 -7.77 -1.45 11.26
C PHE A 91 -8.26 -2.70 11.98
N LEU A 92 -7.57 -3.81 11.71
CA LEU A 92 -7.96 -5.16 12.09
C LEU A 92 -6.85 -5.70 12.99
N MET A 93 -7.05 -5.61 14.30
CA MET A 93 -6.14 -6.14 15.31
C MET A 93 -6.25 -7.66 15.37
N ASN A 94 -5.13 -8.35 15.33
CA ASN A 94 -5.05 -9.80 15.29
C ASN A 94 -5.12 -10.40 16.70
N GLY A 95 -6.26 -11.03 17.03
CA GLY A 95 -6.45 -11.78 18.27
C GLY A 95 -5.98 -13.24 18.19
N GLY A 96 -5.25 -13.63 17.15
CA GLY A 96 -4.75 -14.98 16.88
C GLY A 96 -5.73 -15.85 16.08
N ALA A 97 -6.97 -16.02 16.56
CA ALA A 97 -8.00 -16.81 15.86
C ALA A 97 -8.95 -15.96 14.99
N SER A 98 -9.00 -14.65 15.25
CA SER A 98 -9.90 -13.71 14.61
C SER A 98 -9.33 -12.29 14.66
N TYR A 99 -9.86 -11.41 13.82
CA TYR A 99 -9.60 -9.98 13.85
C TYR A 99 -10.67 -9.24 14.65
N GLU A 100 -10.23 -8.25 15.42
CA GLU A 100 -11.07 -7.21 16.00
C GLU A 100 -10.92 -5.93 15.18
N LYS A 101 -12.04 -5.30 14.82
CA LYS A 101 -12.03 -4.00 14.12
C LYS A 101 -11.88 -2.90 15.15
N VAL A 102 -10.81 -2.12 15.02
CA VAL A 102 -10.51 -1.00 15.89
C VAL A 102 -10.52 0.29 15.07
N ASP A 103 -11.09 1.34 15.65
CA ASP A 103 -11.03 2.68 15.08
C ASP A 103 -9.70 3.33 15.49
N ILE A 104 -9.01 3.95 14.53
CA ILE A 104 -7.89 4.86 14.82
C ILE A 104 -8.47 6.27 14.87
N PRO A 105 -8.64 6.90 16.05
CA PRO A 105 -9.36 8.17 16.17
C PRO A 105 -8.79 9.28 15.28
N ALA A 106 -7.47 9.30 15.07
CA ALA A 106 -6.79 10.23 14.18
C ALA A 106 -7.26 10.14 12.72
N LEU A 107 -7.80 9.00 12.29
CA LEU A 107 -8.24 8.74 10.93
C LEU A 107 -9.76 8.67 10.74
N VAL A 108 -10.54 8.67 11.83
CA VAL A 108 -12.00 8.62 11.77
C VAL A 108 -12.55 9.90 11.16
N GLY A 109 -13.43 9.78 10.16
CA GLY A 109 -14.06 10.91 9.48
C GLY A 109 -13.18 11.54 8.40
N GLN A 110 -11.91 11.15 8.31
CA GLN A 110 -10.98 11.57 7.28
C GLN A 110 -11.20 10.76 5.99
N LYS A 111 -12.28 11.07 5.28
CA LYS A 111 -12.62 10.43 4.00
C LYS A 111 -11.88 11.15 2.89
N PHE A 112 -10.74 10.59 2.52
CA PHE A 112 -9.93 11.10 1.43
C PHE A 112 -9.85 10.10 0.28
N ASP A 113 -9.40 10.58 -0.88
CA ASP A 113 -9.02 9.73 -2.01
C ASP A 113 -7.64 9.09 -1.72
N ARG A 114 -7.58 8.22 -0.70
CA ARG A 114 -6.36 7.50 -0.31
C ARG A 114 -6.03 6.40 -1.31
N HIS A 115 -4.77 6.32 -1.73
CA HIS A 115 -4.32 5.36 -2.73
C HIS A 115 -3.29 4.37 -2.19
N GLY A 116 -2.27 4.83 -1.47
CA GLY A 116 -1.26 3.97 -0.86
C GLY A 116 -0.99 4.39 0.58
N CYS A 117 -0.78 3.43 1.46
CA CYS A 117 -0.17 3.68 2.76
C CYS A 117 0.85 2.58 3.03
N ALA A 118 1.93 2.92 3.74
CA ALA A 118 2.91 1.92 4.18
C ALA A 118 3.43 2.26 5.57
N TRP A 119 3.74 1.21 6.31
CA TRP A 119 4.33 1.30 7.64
C TRP A 119 5.84 1.44 7.54
N GLY A 120 6.42 2.30 8.37
CA GLY A 120 7.86 2.54 8.48
C GLY A 120 8.20 3.13 9.84
N GLU A 121 9.45 3.52 10.02
CA GLU A 121 9.96 4.08 11.26
C GLU A 121 10.43 5.49 10.93
N ALA A 122 9.71 6.51 11.38
CA ALA A 122 9.95 7.88 10.92
C ALA A 122 10.86 8.66 11.87
N ASN A 123 10.94 8.30 13.15
CA ASN A 123 11.51 9.15 14.19
C ASN A 123 12.58 8.50 15.09
N GLY A 124 12.95 7.25 14.86
CA GLY A 124 13.93 6.50 15.64
C GLY A 124 13.45 6.00 17.01
N ASP A 125 12.15 6.00 17.31
CA ASP A 125 11.58 5.51 18.56
C ASP A 125 11.28 3.99 18.60
N GLY A 126 11.40 3.32 17.46
CA GLY A 126 11.20 1.88 17.31
C GLY A 126 9.75 1.42 17.24
N LEU A 127 8.79 2.35 17.09
CA LEU A 127 7.38 2.05 16.83
C LEU A 127 7.07 2.22 15.33
N PRO A 128 6.10 1.47 14.78
CA PRO A 128 5.72 1.60 13.40
C PRO A 128 4.80 2.80 13.16
N ASP A 129 5.24 3.72 12.32
CA ASP A 129 4.49 4.88 11.85
C ASP A 129 3.82 4.61 10.50
N LEU A 130 2.71 5.29 10.22
CA LEU A 130 1.95 5.10 8.98
C LEU A 130 1.99 6.35 8.10
N TYR A 131 2.61 6.25 6.93
CA TYR A 131 2.49 7.29 5.92
C TYR A 131 1.41 6.92 4.89
N CYS A 132 0.52 7.87 4.60
CA CYS A 132 -0.63 7.67 3.71
C CYS A 132 -0.69 8.74 2.63
N LEU A 133 -0.79 8.28 1.39
CA LEU A 133 -0.80 9.10 0.18
C LEU A 133 -2.21 9.49 -0.28
N GLN A 134 -2.29 10.71 -0.77
CA GLN A 134 -3.47 11.28 -1.39
C GLN A 134 -3.42 11.19 -2.92
N GLY A 135 -4.47 10.64 -3.53
CA GLY A 135 -4.59 10.39 -4.97
C GLY A 135 -5.06 11.58 -5.82
N ALA A 136 -5.36 12.69 -5.15
CA ALA A 136 -5.77 14.00 -5.68
C ALA A 136 -7.05 14.03 -6.56
N ASP A 137 -8.07 13.25 -6.21
CA ASP A 137 -9.40 13.18 -6.85
C ASP A 137 -9.32 13.17 -8.38
N LYS A 138 -8.68 12.12 -8.93
CA LYS A 138 -8.45 11.99 -10.39
C LYS A 138 -7.69 13.16 -11.01
N GLY A 139 -6.89 13.88 -10.22
CA GLY A 139 -6.10 15.04 -10.66
C GLY A 139 -6.87 16.36 -10.62
N LEU A 140 -8.07 16.38 -10.04
CA LEU A 140 -8.88 17.58 -9.87
C LEU A 140 -8.77 18.18 -8.45
N GLY A 141 -8.20 17.42 -7.52
CA GLY A 141 -8.04 17.82 -6.12
C GLY A 141 -6.60 18.20 -5.74
N SER A 142 -6.50 18.80 -4.58
CA SER A 142 -5.28 18.89 -3.76
C SER A 142 -5.65 18.38 -2.37
N GLY A 143 -4.74 17.69 -1.70
CA GLY A 143 -4.94 17.26 -0.33
C GLY A 143 -3.64 16.72 0.22
N PRO A 144 -3.33 17.00 1.50
CA PRO A 144 -2.07 16.59 2.08
C PRO A 144 -2.03 15.07 2.26
N ASN A 145 -0.87 14.48 2.03
CA ASN A 145 -0.48 13.19 2.60
C ASN A 145 -0.44 13.34 4.14
N ALA A 146 -0.62 12.23 4.85
CA ALA A 146 -0.59 12.19 6.31
C ALA A 146 0.51 11.26 6.80
N LEU A 147 1.29 11.69 7.79
CA LEU A 147 2.26 10.87 8.52
C LEU A 147 1.76 10.72 9.94
N LEU A 148 1.23 9.54 10.23
CA LEU A 148 0.71 9.21 11.53
C LEU A 148 1.82 8.63 12.38
N LEU A 149 2.34 9.45 13.28
CA LEU A 149 3.34 9.02 14.26
C LEU A 149 2.65 8.23 15.38
N GLN A 150 3.09 7.00 15.61
CA GLN A 150 2.57 6.16 16.67
C GLN A 150 3.11 6.62 18.04
N ASP A 151 2.27 6.56 19.07
CA ASP A 151 2.70 6.69 20.47
C ASP A 151 2.78 5.33 21.19
N VAL A 152 3.44 5.31 22.35
CA VAL A 152 3.62 4.11 23.18
C VAL A 152 2.28 3.49 23.64
N GLY A 153 1.19 4.25 23.58
CA GLY A 153 -0.17 3.78 23.87
C GLY A 153 -0.92 3.22 22.65
N GLY A 154 -0.30 3.20 21.46
CA GLY A 154 -0.94 2.81 20.20
C GLY A 154 -1.77 3.92 19.55
N GLY A 155 -1.73 5.14 20.11
CA GLY A 155 -2.35 6.32 19.50
C GLY A 155 -1.55 6.81 18.30
N PHE A 156 -2.17 7.69 17.51
CA PHE A 156 -1.54 8.32 16.36
C PHE A 156 -1.72 9.84 16.38
N SER A 157 -0.68 10.56 15.95
CA SER A 157 -0.73 12.00 15.66
C SER A 157 -0.26 12.25 14.24
N ASP A 158 -1.00 13.06 13.46
CA ASP A 158 -0.53 13.47 12.13
C ASP A 158 0.52 14.57 12.27
N ILE A 159 1.74 14.29 11.80
CA ILE A 159 2.89 15.19 11.83
C ILE A 159 3.38 15.59 10.43
N ALA A 160 2.67 15.22 9.36
CA ALA A 160 3.11 15.54 8.00
C ALA A 160 3.37 17.05 7.75
N PRO A 161 2.57 17.99 8.31
CA PRO A 161 2.83 19.42 8.16
C PRO A 161 4.15 19.86 8.79
N GLU A 162 4.44 19.42 10.02
CA GLU A 162 5.66 19.75 10.75
C GLU A 162 6.88 19.02 10.18
N ALA A 163 6.70 17.81 9.68
CA ALA A 163 7.72 16.98 9.04
C ALA A 163 8.08 17.46 7.62
N GLY A 164 7.24 18.28 6.99
CA GLY A 164 7.49 18.87 5.66
C GLY A 164 7.12 17.97 4.48
N ILE A 165 6.26 16.97 4.69
CA ILE A 165 5.99 15.89 3.72
C ILE A 165 4.51 15.79 3.33
N GLU A 166 3.75 16.88 3.42
CA GLU A 166 2.34 16.89 3.00
C GLU A 166 2.15 16.67 1.48
N ASP A 167 3.15 17.02 0.64
CA ASP A 167 3.07 16.98 -0.83
C ASP A 167 1.66 17.29 -1.39
N PRO A 168 1.06 18.47 -1.09
CA PRO A 168 -0.37 18.70 -1.28
C PRO A 168 -0.84 18.71 -2.74
N LEU A 169 0.12 18.83 -3.68
CA LEU A 169 -0.13 18.75 -5.12
C LEU A 169 0.17 17.35 -5.68
N GLY A 170 0.82 16.48 -4.90
CA GLY A 170 1.08 15.10 -5.25
C GLY A 170 -0.17 14.33 -5.66
N ARG A 171 0.02 13.36 -6.56
CA ARG A 171 -1.01 12.39 -6.96
C ARG A 171 -0.52 11.01 -6.59
N GLY A 172 -0.31 10.79 -5.29
CA GLY A 172 0.38 9.61 -4.80
C GLY A 172 -0.35 8.32 -5.18
N ARG A 173 0.43 7.29 -5.53
CA ARG A 173 -0.06 5.96 -5.90
C ARG A 173 0.52 4.87 -5.02
N SER A 174 1.81 4.95 -4.76
CA SER A 174 2.54 4.06 -3.86
C SER A 174 3.71 4.81 -3.24
N LEU A 175 4.16 4.30 -2.11
CA LEU A 175 5.37 4.77 -1.44
C LEU A 175 6.23 3.59 -1.02
N ASN A 176 7.51 3.89 -0.80
CA ASN A 176 8.48 2.96 -0.25
C ASN A 176 9.21 3.67 0.88
N TRP A 177 9.32 3.00 2.03
CA TRP A 177 10.31 3.31 3.04
C TRP A 177 11.63 2.65 2.63
N ILE A 178 12.69 3.43 2.52
CA ILE A 178 13.99 2.99 2.02
C ILE A 178 15.09 3.83 2.68
N ASP A 179 16.18 3.21 3.11
CA ASP A 179 17.40 3.93 3.51
C ASP A 179 18.24 4.14 2.25
N TYR A 180 18.04 5.25 1.53
CA TYR A 180 18.63 5.44 0.19
C TYR A 180 20.07 5.98 0.26
N ASP A 181 20.45 6.64 1.36
CA ASP A 181 21.79 7.19 1.54
C ASP A 181 22.62 6.46 2.62
N THR A 182 22.11 5.34 3.13
CA THR A 182 22.79 4.39 4.03
C THR A 182 23.15 4.97 5.40
N ASP A 183 22.38 5.95 5.87
CA ASP A 183 22.59 6.59 7.18
C ASP A 183 21.85 5.89 8.33
N GLY A 184 20.97 4.95 8.00
CA GLY A 184 20.22 4.11 8.92
C GLY A 184 18.84 4.64 9.29
N ASP A 185 18.48 5.85 8.84
CA ASP A 185 17.14 6.39 8.96
C ASP A 185 16.32 6.03 7.69
N LEU A 186 15.04 5.69 7.85
CA LEU A 186 14.21 5.35 6.68
C LEU A 186 13.69 6.61 6.00
N ASP A 187 14.05 6.76 4.73
CA ASP A 187 13.57 7.79 3.80
C ASP A 187 12.29 7.37 3.10
N ILE A 188 11.67 8.32 2.40
CA ILE A 188 10.39 8.10 1.71
C ILE A 188 10.52 8.43 0.22
N PHE A 189 10.32 7.41 -0.62
CA PHE A 189 10.04 7.62 -2.04
C PHE A 189 8.54 7.58 -2.31
N ILE A 190 8.03 8.51 -3.12
CA ILE A 190 6.63 8.58 -3.56
C ILE A 190 6.56 8.49 -5.08
N ALA A 191 5.84 7.47 -5.56
CA ALA A 191 5.40 7.38 -6.94
C ALA A 191 4.13 8.20 -7.14
N ASN A 192 4.25 9.30 -7.87
CA ASN A 192 3.16 10.19 -8.22
C ASN A 192 2.65 9.87 -9.63
N HIS A 193 1.33 9.90 -9.80
CA HIS A 193 0.73 9.90 -11.14
C HIS A 193 0.97 11.26 -11.81
N GLU A 194 1.02 11.27 -13.15
CA GLU A 194 1.25 12.46 -13.97
C GLU A 194 0.47 13.69 -13.48
N ARG A 195 1.24 14.73 -13.13
CA ARG A 195 0.79 16.08 -12.83
C ARG A 195 1.94 17.08 -13.10
N PRO A 196 1.69 18.21 -13.80
CA PRO A 196 2.74 19.19 -14.08
C PRO A 196 3.38 19.81 -12.84
N GLU A 197 2.62 19.97 -11.75
CA GLU A 197 3.10 20.60 -10.52
C GLU A 197 3.75 19.62 -9.52
N ALA A 198 3.67 18.32 -9.77
CA ALA A 198 4.19 17.29 -8.86
C ALA A 198 4.64 16.04 -9.63
N SER A 199 5.96 15.86 -9.68
CA SER A 199 6.63 14.62 -10.12
C SER A 199 6.73 13.61 -8.98
N ASN A 200 7.42 12.49 -9.20
CA ASN A 200 7.87 11.63 -8.11
C ASN A 200 8.69 12.44 -7.09
N ARG A 201 8.65 12.02 -5.82
CA ARG A 201 9.35 12.68 -4.71
C ARG A 201 10.25 11.69 -4.00
N LEU A 202 11.43 12.15 -3.61
CA LEU A 202 12.23 11.53 -2.56
C LEU A 202 12.32 12.53 -1.40
N PHE A 203 12.05 12.06 -0.20
CA PHE A 203 12.21 12.80 1.05
C PHE A 203 13.24 12.07 1.90
N ARG A 204 14.38 12.70 2.14
CA ARG A 204 15.39 12.19 3.08
C ARG A 204 14.92 12.43 4.51
N ASN A 205 15.00 11.42 5.35
CA ASN A 205 14.81 11.56 6.79
C ASN A 205 16.05 12.22 7.39
N ASP A 206 15.89 13.39 7.99
CA ASP A 206 16.99 14.11 8.67
C ASP A 206 17.08 13.70 10.17
N GLY A 207 16.36 12.66 10.56
CA GLY A 207 16.22 12.13 11.91
C GLY A 207 15.09 12.76 12.70
N GLY A 208 14.56 12.02 13.69
CA GLY A 208 13.59 12.52 14.66
C GLY A 208 12.24 12.95 14.07
N GLY A 209 11.87 12.43 12.91
CA GLY A 209 10.59 12.71 12.24
C GLY A 209 10.59 13.96 11.37
N SER A 210 11.75 14.51 11.02
CA SER A 210 11.88 15.64 10.09
C SER A 210 12.42 15.16 8.75
N PHE A 211 11.93 15.73 7.65
CA PHE A 211 12.36 15.32 6.32
C PHE A 211 12.69 16.51 5.41
N SER A 212 13.63 16.27 4.50
CA SER A 212 14.01 17.20 3.44
C SER A 212 13.69 16.62 2.07
N SER A 213 13.06 17.41 1.20
CA SER A 213 12.89 16.99 -0.20
C SER A 213 14.24 16.95 -0.90
N VAL A 214 14.52 15.84 -1.58
CA VAL A 214 15.71 15.62 -2.39
C VAL A 214 15.31 15.57 -3.86
N ASP A 215 16.05 16.31 -4.67
CA ASP A 215 15.97 16.18 -6.12
C ASP A 215 16.95 15.09 -6.58
N VAL A 216 16.39 14.03 -7.14
CA VAL A 216 17.12 12.88 -7.69
C VAL A 216 17.01 12.79 -9.21
N GLY A 217 16.63 13.87 -9.89
CA GLY A 217 16.52 13.91 -11.34
C GLY A 217 15.34 13.12 -11.91
N LEU A 218 14.31 12.88 -11.09
CA LEU A 218 13.06 12.18 -11.46
C LEU A 218 11.91 13.15 -11.72
N GLU A 219 12.23 14.32 -12.25
CA GLU A 219 11.31 15.44 -12.43
C GLU A 219 10.35 15.25 -13.62
N ASP A 220 10.59 14.24 -14.46
CA ASP A 220 9.72 13.90 -15.58
C ASP A 220 8.32 13.54 -15.07
N SER A 221 7.29 14.19 -15.64
CA SER A 221 5.90 14.06 -15.20
C SER A 221 5.23 12.75 -15.66
N LEU A 222 5.99 11.69 -15.91
CA LEU A 222 5.42 10.41 -16.33
C LEU A 222 4.65 9.79 -15.17
N ALA A 223 3.50 9.19 -15.49
CA ALA A 223 2.68 8.54 -14.50
C ALA A 223 3.40 7.32 -13.91
N SER A 224 3.73 7.38 -12.63
CA SER A 224 4.24 6.25 -11.85
C SER A 224 3.13 5.69 -10.97
N ILE A 225 2.99 4.36 -10.94
CA ILE A 225 1.95 3.68 -10.14
C ILE A 225 2.56 2.88 -8.98
N SER A 226 3.72 2.28 -9.23
CA SER A 226 4.51 1.49 -8.29
C SER A 226 5.97 1.87 -8.45
N SER A 227 6.78 1.54 -7.44
CA SER A 227 8.23 1.50 -7.58
C SER A 227 8.80 0.22 -6.95
N SER A 228 10.03 -0.13 -7.26
CA SER A 228 10.77 -1.21 -6.61
C SER A 228 12.22 -0.81 -6.42
N TRP A 229 12.77 -1.18 -5.27
CA TRP A 229 14.13 -0.85 -4.88
C TRP A 229 14.95 -2.12 -4.67
N ALA A 230 16.13 -2.20 -5.27
CA ALA A 230 17.08 -3.29 -5.07
C ALA A 230 18.49 -2.86 -5.47
N ASP A 231 19.51 -3.35 -4.76
CA ASP A 231 20.91 -3.26 -5.21
C ASP A 231 21.12 -4.22 -6.39
N TRP A 232 20.86 -3.74 -7.61
CA TRP A 232 20.86 -4.56 -8.82
C TRP A 232 22.28 -4.80 -9.33
N ASP A 233 23.14 -3.77 -9.27
CA ASP A 233 24.49 -3.84 -9.80
C ASP A 233 25.56 -4.25 -8.77
N ARG A 234 25.19 -4.36 -7.49
CA ARG A 234 26.01 -4.80 -6.36
C ARG A 234 27.05 -3.79 -5.93
N ASP A 235 26.79 -2.50 -6.10
CA ASP A 235 27.67 -1.44 -5.61
C ASP A 235 27.41 -1.06 -4.14
N GLY A 236 26.30 -1.55 -3.58
CA GLY A 236 25.93 -1.38 -2.18
C GLY A 236 24.85 -0.32 -1.95
N ASP A 237 24.45 0.41 -2.98
CA ASP A 237 23.36 1.37 -2.94
C ASP A 237 22.09 0.77 -3.58
N ALA A 238 20.91 1.25 -3.19
CA ALA A 238 19.66 0.72 -3.74
C ALA A 238 19.29 1.40 -5.08
N ASP A 239 19.07 0.61 -6.12
CA ASP A 239 18.59 1.09 -7.42
C ASP A 239 17.05 1.12 -7.48
N LEU A 240 16.52 2.13 -8.17
CA LEU A 240 15.09 2.33 -8.39
C LEU A 240 14.63 1.81 -9.77
N LEU A 241 13.51 1.07 -9.78
CA LEU A 241 12.73 0.68 -10.97
C LEU A 241 11.30 1.22 -10.94
#